data_AF-A0A0T9TKX1-F1
#
_entry.id   AF-A0A0T9TKX1-F1
#
_cell.length_a   1.000
_cell.length_b   1.000
_cell.length_c   1.000
_cell.angle_alpha   90.00
_cell.angle_beta   90.00
_cell.angle_gamma   90.00
#
_symmetry.space_group_name_H-M   'P 1'
#
loop_
_entity.id
_entity.type
_entity.pdbx_description
1 polymer ?
#
loop_
_entity_poly.entity_id
_entity_poly.type
_entity_poly.pdbx_seq_one_letter_code
_entity_poly.pdbx_strand_id
1 'polypeptide(L)' 'MMNLECVPISIYCKEIEESIEAVNKRAQRGVWKEGVQVLKIEGVKERWIDLVEAAKWARSSKI' A
#
# COMPACT_ATOMS: atom_id res chain seq x y z
N MET A 1 9.40 5.85 18.23
CA MET A 1 9.03 5.88 16.79
C MET A 1 7.59 5.42 16.71
N MET A 2 6.69 6.12 16.00
CA MET A 2 5.31 5.64 15.89
C MET A 2 5.33 4.34 15.09
N ASN A 3 4.88 3.24 15.69
CA ASN A 3 4.62 1.99 14.97
C ASN A 3 3.30 2.15 14.20
N LEU A 4 3.36 2.86 13.08
CA LEU A 4 2.24 2.94 12.16
C LEU A 4 2.18 1.62 11.38
N GLU A 5 1.04 0.95 11.42
CA GLU A 5 0.80 -0.27 10.64
C GLU A 5 0.16 0.03 9.30
N CYS A 6 -0.46 1.21 9.17
CA CYS A 6 -1.00 1.69 7.91
C CYS A 6 -0.80 3.20 7.76
N VAL A 7 -0.70 3.65 6.51
CA VAL A 7 -0.52 5.06 6.16
C VAL A 7 -1.31 5.40 4.89
N PRO A 8 -1.67 6.66 4.66
CA PRO A 8 -2.25 7.07 3.39
C PRO A 8 -1.32 6.76 2.21
N ILE A 9 -1.89 6.43 1.04
CA ILE A 9 -1.11 6.06 -0.16
C ILE A 9 -0.14 7.16 -0.59
N SER A 10 -0.53 8.43 -0.39
CA SER A 10 0.33 9.59 -0.66
C SER A 10 1.59 9.59 0.21
N ILE A 11 1.45 9.27 1.50
CA ILE A 11 2.58 9.16 2.44
C ILE A 11 3.45 7.95 2.10
N TYR A 12 2.85 6.78 1.90
CA TYR A 12 3.59 5.58 1.49
C TYR A 12 4.47 5.85 0.26
N CYS A 13 3.87 6.35 -0.81
CA CYS A 13 4.54 6.64 -2.08
C CYS A 13 5.69 7.66 -1.90
N LYS A 14 5.48 8.69 -1.08
CA LYS A 14 6.51 9.69 -0.78
C LYS A 14 7.72 9.07 -0.07
N GLU A 15 7.49 8.24 0.95
CA GLU A 15 8.57 7.69 1.78
C GLU A 15 9.39 6.62 1.06
N ILE A 16 8.80 5.89 0.11
CA ILE A 16 9.49 4.81 -0.62
C ILE A 16 9.87 5.18 -2.07
N GLU A 17 9.77 6.46 -2.43
CA GLU A 17 10.06 6.99 -3.78
C GLU A 17 9.33 6.24 -4.91
N GLU A 18 8.07 5.88 -4.65
CA GLU A 18 7.22 5.19 -5.60
C GLU A 18 6.07 6.09 -6.07
N SER A 19 5.60 5.92 -7.32
CA SER A 19 4.43 6.65 -7.79
C SER A 19 3.12 5.98 -7.34
N ILE A 20 2.11 6.80 -7.06
CA ILE A 20 0.73 6.33 -6.80
C ILE A 20 0.22 5.47 -7.98
N GLU A 21 0.64 5.78 -9.21
CA GLU A 21 0.30 5.00 -10.40
C GLU A 21 0.87 3.57 -10.34
N ALA A 22 2.10 3.38 -9.85
CA ALA A 22 2.70 2.06 -9.70
C ALA A 22 1.92 1.19 -8.71
N VAL A 23 1.57 1.75 -7.55
CA VAL A 23 0.71 1.08 -6.55
C VAL A 23 -0.66 0.74 -7.15
N ASN A 24 -1.26 1.67 -7.90
CA ASN A 24 -2.52 1.42 -8.60
C ASN A 24 -2.43 0.30 -9.63
N LYS A 25 -1.35 0.25 -10.42
CA LYS A 25 -1.12 -0.84 -11.37
C LYS A 25 -0.98 -2.17 -10.66
N ARG A 26 -0.34 -2.25 -9.48
CA ARG A 26 -0.29 -3.49 -8.69
C ARG A 26 -1.68 -3.93 -8.27
N ALA A 27 -2.52 -3.00 -7.78
CA ALA A 27 -3.88 -3.30 -7.38
C ALA A 27 -4.74 -3.76 -8.57
N GLN A 28 -4.67 -3.05 -9.70
CA GLN A 28 -5.40 -3.37 -10.93
C GLN A 28 -5.01 -4.74 -11.51
N ARG A 29 -3.72 -5.10 -11.43
CA ARG A 29 -3.20 -6.39 -11.88
C ARG A 29 -3.47 -7.52 -10.88
N GLY A 30 -4.10 -7.24 -9.73
CA GLY A 30 -4.37 -8.21 -8.67
C GLY A 30 -3.14 -8.66 -7.89
N VAL A 31 -1.99 -8.00 -8.08
CA VAL A 31 -0.77 -8.24 -7.28
C VAL A 31 -0.98 -7.77 -5.86
N TRP A 32 -1.57 -6.60 -5.70
CA TRP A 32 -2.09 -6.10 -4.43
C TRP A 32 -3.61 -6.21 -4.43
N LYS A 33 -4.22 -6.43 -3.27
CA LYS A 33 -5.66 -6.62 -3.12
C LYS A 33 -6.25 -5.59 -2.17
N GLU A 34 -7.46 -5.13 -2.49
CA GLU A 34 -8.27 -4.34 -1.55
C GLU A 34 -8.59 -5.19 -0.32
N GLY A 35 -8.48 -4.61 0.87
CA GLY A 35 -8.61 -5.31 2.16
C GLY A 35 -7.38 -6.09 2.59
N VAL A 36 -6.29 -6.08 1.81
CA VAL A 36 -5.00 -6.71 2.16
C VAL A 36 -3.91 -5.63 2.20
N GLN A 37 -3.26 -5.32 1.07
CA GLN A 37 -2.25 -4.25 1.02
C GLN A 37 -2.89 -2.87 0.90
N VAL A 38 -4.07 -2.79 0.28
CA VAL A 38 -4.76 -1.52 0.01
C VAL A 38 -6.05 -1.48 0.80
N LEU A 39 -6.22 -0.49 1.65
CA LEU A 39 -7.37 -0.33 2.53
C LEU A 39 -8.23 0.84 2.05
N LYS A 40 -9.55 0.59 1.93
CA LYS A 40 -10.55 1.62 1.68
C LYS A 40 -11.27 1.91 2.99
N ILE A 41 -11.04 3.10 3.54
CA ILE A 41 -11.62 3.52 4.81
C ILE A 41 -12.84 4.39 4.52
N GLU A 42 -13.95 4.10 5.18
CA GLU A 42 -15.18 4.87 5.03
C GLU A 42 -14.95 6.34 5.43
N GLY A 43 -15.49 7.28 4.65
CA GLY A 43 -15.31 8.72 4.87
C GLY A 43 -13.94 9.27 4.48
N VAL A 44 -12.98 8.43 4.08
CA VAL A 44 -11.65 8.86 3.64
C VAL A 44 -11.55 8.83 2.12
N LYS A 45 -11.10 9.94 1.53
CA LYS A 45 -11.00 10.08 0.08
C LYS A 45 -9.88 9.22 -0.53
N GLU A 46 -8.72 9.18 0.12
CA GLU A 46 -7.59 8.40 -0.38
C GLU A 46 -7.55 6.99 0.20
N ARG A 47 -6.95 6.07 -0.55
CA ARG A 47 -6.68 4.72 -0.08
C ARG A 47 -5.50 4.72 0.88
N TRP A 48 -5.52 3.77 1.80
CA TRP A 48 -4.43 3.55 2.75
C TRP A 48 -3.67 2.29 2.37
N ILE A 49 -2.41 2.22 2.76
CA ILE A 49 -1.54 1.07 2.56
C ILE A 49 -1.29 0.42 3.90
N ASP A 50 -1.56 -0.88 3.99
CA ASP A 50 -1.13 -1.73 5.09
C ASP A 50 0.37 -2.02 4.92
N LEU A 51 1.18 -1.45 5.80
CA LEU A 51 2.64 -1.56 5.75
C LEU A 51 3.12 -2.99 6.07
N VAL A 52 2.37 -3.72 6.91
CA VAL A 52 2.71 -5.10 7.27
C VAL A 52 2.52 -6.01 6.07
N GLU A 53 1.38 -5.92 5.38
CA GLU A 53 1.07 -6.71 4.19
C GLU A 53 1.91 -6.30 2.98
N ALA A 54 2.19 -5.00 2.81
CA ALA A 54 3.12 -4.53 1.78
C ALA A 54 4.54 -5.10 2.01
N ALA A 55 5.02 -5.11 3.25
CA ALA A 55 6.33 -5.66 3.58
C ALA A 55 6.37 -7.19 3.43
N LYS A 56 5.29 -7.90 3.80
CA LYS A 56 5.15 -9.34 3.53
C LYS A 56 5.24 -9.62 2.04
N TRP A 57 4.51 -8.86 1.21
CA TRP A 57 4.58 -8.97 -0.24
C TRP A 57 6.02 -8.76 -0.73
N ALA A 58 6.67 -7.66 -0.33
CA ALA A 58 8.04 -7.34 -0.75
C ALA A 58 9.04 -8.46 -0.43
N ARG A 59 8.91 -9.10 0.74
CA ARG A 59 9.75 -10.25 1.14
C ARG A 59 9.41 -11.55 0.40
N SER A 60 8.16 -11.73 -0.01
CA SER A 60 7.70 -12.91 -0.75
C SER A 60 7.94 -12.81 -2.25
N SER A 61 8.11 -11.60 -2.77
CA SER A 61 8.34 -11.36 -4.18
C SER A 61 9.71 -11.93 -4.55
N LYS A 62 9.71 -13.07 -5.25
CA LYS A 62 10.92 -13.57 -5.90
C LYS A 62 11.25 -12.62 -7.05
N ILE A 63 12.44 -12.03 -7.02
CA ILE A 63 13.04 -11.32 -8.16
C ILE A 63 13.33 -12.35 -9.25
#